data_AF-A0A1M6TPD0-F1
#
_entry.id   AF-A0A1M6TPD0-F1
#
_cell.length_a   1.000
_cell.length_b   1.000
_cell.length_c   1.000
_cell.angle_alpha   90.00
_cell.angle_beta   90.00
_cell.angle_gamma   90.00
#
_symmetry.space_group_name_H-M   'P 1'
#
loop_
_entity.id
_entity.type
_entity.pdbx_description
1 polymer ?
#
loop_
_entity_poly.entity_id
_entity_poly.type
_entity_poly.pdbx_seq_one_letter_code
_entity_poly.pdbx_strand_id
1 'polypeptide(L)' 'MAQTTICIRIDDKLKKDFEKFCDSVGMSMSTGINIFIKKSVGEQRIPFEITAKSDTEKE' A
#
# COMPACT_ATOMS: atom_id res chain seq x y z
N MET A 1 8.44 -0.64 22.89
CA MET A 1 7.45 0.03 22.02
C MET A 1 6.37 -0.99 21.70
N ALA A 2 5.08 -0.67 21.87
CA ALA A 2 4.01 -1.61 21.57
C ALA A 2 4.01 -1.92 20.07
N GLN A 3 4.15 -3.19 19.70
CA GLN A 3 3.96 -3.63 18.31
C GLN A 3 2.50 -4.06 18.18
N THR A 4 1.77 -3.38 17.30
CA THR A 4 0.39 -3.73 16.98
C THR A 4 0.39 -4.50 15.67
N THR A 5 -0.12 -5.73 15.69
CA THR A 5 -0.27 -6.54 14.48
C THR A 5 -1.52 -6.11 13.71
N ILE A 6 -1.36 -5.86 12.40
CA ILE A 6 -2.47 -5.55 11.50
C ILE A 6 -2.61 -6.71 10.52
N CYS A 7 -3.80 -7.31 10.45
CA CYS A 7 -4.13 -8.32 9.44
C CYS A 7 -4.87 -7.68 8.28
N ILE A 8 -4.22 -7.61 7.12
CA ILE A 8 -4.78 -7.05 5.89
C ILE A 8 -5.03 -8.19 4.92
N ARG A 9 -6.25 -8.30 4.39
CA ARG A 9 -6.57 -9.23 3.30
C ARG A 9 -6.35 -8.50 1.97
N ILE A 10 -5.54 -9.10 1.11
CA ILE A 10 -5.20 -8.59 -0.22
C ILE A 10 -5.32 -9.74 -1.22
N ASP A 11 -5.66 -9.40 -2.47
CA ASP A 11 -5.65 -10.37 -3.56
C ASP A 11 -4.22 -10.84 -3.87
N ASP A 12 -4.07 -12.09 -4.31
CA ASP A 12 -2.77 -12.71 -4.61
C ASP A 12 -2.02 -11.98 -5.74
N LYS A 13 -2.74 -11.44 -6.73
CA LYS A 13 -2.13 -10.68 -7.83
C LYS A 13 -1.57 -9.35 -7.33
N LEU A 14 -2.38 -8.59 -6.57
CA LEU A 14 -1.95 -7.33 -5.96
C LEU A 14 -0.77 -7.52 -5.00
N LYS A 15 -0.77 -8.61 -4.24
CA LYS A 15 0.36 -8.97 -3.37
C LYS A 15 1.64 -9.16 -4.19
N LYS A 16 1.59 -9.95 -5.26
CA LYS A 16 2.75 -10.20 -6.14
C LYS A 16 3.26 -8.95 -6.84
N ASP A 17 2.37 -8.08 -7.33
CA ASP A 17 2.78 -6.83 -7.97
C ASP A 17 3.43 -5.88 -6.96
N PHE A 18 2.88 -5.78 -5.75
CA PHE A 18 3.47 -4.95 -4.70
C PHE A 18 4.78 -5.53 -4.15
N GLU A 19 4.92 -6.86 -4.05
CA GLU A 19 6.17 -7.52 -3.69
C GLU A 19 7.26 -7.21 -4.72
N LYS A 20 6.98 -7.37 -6.02
CA LYS A 20 7.94 -7.01 -7.08
C LYS A 20 8.35 -5.54 -7.03
N PHE A 21 7.40 -4.65 -6.77
CA PHE A 21 7.70 -3.22 -6.59
C PHE A 21 8.61 -3.00 -5.38
N CYS A 22 8.28 -3.61 -4.24
CA CYS A 22 9.07 -3.54 -3.01
C CYS A 22 10.49 -4.08 -3.23
N ASP A 23 10.65 -5.21 -3.92
CA ASP A 23 11.94 -5.80 -4.26
C ASP A 23 12.78 -4.89 -5.15
N SER A 24 12.16 -4.24 -6.15
CA SER A 24 12.83 -3.28 -7.03
C SER A 24 13.37 -2.05 -6.27
N VAL A 25 12.63 -1.60 -5.25
CA VAL A 25 13.01 -0.48 -4.39
C VAL A 25 13.93 -0.92 -3.24
N GLY A 26 14.11 -2.23 -3.02
CA GLY A 26 14.94 -2.79 -1.95
C GLY A 26 14.29 -2.71 -0.56
N MET A 27 12.96 -2.78 -0.49
CA MET A 27 12.18 -2.73 0.75
C MET A 27 11.29 -3.96 0.92
N SER A 28 10.85 -4.23 2.16
CA SER A 28 9.83 -5.25 2.42
C SER A 28 8.42 -4.69 2.26
N MET A 29 7.44 -5.55 1.96
CA MET A 29 6.03 -5.16 1.87
C MET A 29 5.51 -4.51 3.17
N SER A 30 5.93 -5.03 4.32
CA SER A 30 5.61 -4.45 5.64
C SER A 30 6.21 -3.05 5.82
N THR A 31 7.40 -2.81 5.27
CA THR A 31 8.02 -1.47 5.26
C THR A 31 7.21 -0.51 4.39
N GLY A 32 6.79 -0.94 3.19
CA GLY A 32 5.97 -0.14 2.29
C GLY A 32 4.64 0.29 2.93
N ILE A 33 3.94 -0.64 3.56
CA ILE A 33 2.69 -0.35 4.30
C ILE A 33 2.94 0.60 5.47
N ASN A 34 4.02 0.40 6.23
CA ASN A 34 4.36 1.31 7.33
C ASN A 34 4.68 2.73 6.85
N ILE A 35 5.36 2.89 5.71
CA ILE A 35 5.63 4.20 5.10
C ILE A 35 4.32 4.86 4.71
N PHE A 36 3.41 4.11 4.07
CA PHE A 36 2.09 4.59 3.70
C PHE A 36 1.33 5.13 4.92
N ILE A 37 1.23 4.33 5.99
CA ILE A 37 0.55 4.73 7.22
C ILE A 37 1.20 5.97 7.83
N LYS A 38 2.53 5.99 7.97
CA LYS A 38 3.26 7.13 8.54
C LYS A 38 3.04 8.40 7.73
N LYS A 39 3.07 8.31 6.40
CA LYS A 39 2.87 9.46 5.53
C LYS A 39 1.43 9.97 5.60
N SER A 40 0.44 9.08 5.61
CA SER A 40 -0.96 9.45 5.77
C SER A 40 -1.27 10.12 7.10
N VAL A 41 -0.71 9.61 8.20
CA VAL A 41 -0.90 10.20 9.52
C VAL A 41 -0.20 11.55 9.62
N GLY A 42 1.00 11.69 9.06
CA GLY A 42 1.77 12.92 9.09
C GLY A 42 1.12 14.06 8.31
N GLU A 43 0.51 13.76 7.16
CA GLU A 43 -0.14 14.77 6.31
C GLU A 43 -1.66 14.88 6.56
N GLN A 44 -2.21 14.08 7.47
CA GLN A 44 -3.66 13.91 7.73
C GLN A 44 -4.50 13.74 6.45
N ARG A 45 -3.92 13.12 5.43
CA ARG A 45 -4.53 12.88 4.11
C ARG A 45 -4.00 11.60 3.52
N ILE A 46 -4.74 11.02 2.58
CA ILE A 46 -4.22 9.89 1.82
C ILE A 46 -3.16 10.43 0.83
N PRO A 47 -1.95 9.85 0.77
CA PRO A 47 -0.80 10.36 0.02
C PRO A 47 -0.86 9.94 -1.46
N PHE A 48 -2.02 9.45 -1.89
CA PHE A 48 -2.38 9.16 -3.27
C PHE A 48 -3.76 9.76 -3.55
N GLU A 49 -4.00 10.09 -4.80
CA GLU A 49 -5.30 10.58 -5.24
C GLU A 49 -6.31 9.41 -5.19
N ILE A 50 -7.36 9.55 -4.38
CA ILE A 50 -8.44 8.56 -4.33
C ILE A 50 -9.40 8.91 -5.47
N THR A 51 -9.23 8.25 -6.61
CA THR A 51 -10.21 8.32 -7.68
C THR A 51 -11.15 7.13 -7.56
N ALA A 52 -12.45 7.37 -7.67
CA ALA A 52 -13.45 6.30 -7.76
C ALA A 52 -13.51 5.69 -9.18
N LYS A 53 -12.45 5.85 -9.98
CA LYS A 53 -12.33 5.17 -11.25
C LYS A 53 -11.91 3.74 -10.94
N SER A 54 -12.92 2.90 -10.70
CA SER A 54 -12.82 1.50 -11.07
C SER A 54 -12.17 1.44 -12.44
N ASP A 55 -11.05 0.73 -12.55
CA ASP A 55 -10.54 0.22 -13.82
C ASP A 55 -11.62 -0.71 -14.40
N THR A 56 -12.64 -0.10 -15.00
CA THR A 56 -13.72 -0.74 -15.75
C THR A 56 -14.26 0.29 -16.73
N GLU A 57 -13.38 0.93 -17.49
CA GLU A 57 -13.77 1.63 -18.72
C GLU A 57 -12.71 1.32 -19.77
N LYS A 58 -12.96 0.24 -20.52
CA LYS A 58 -12.66 0.21 -21.94
C LYS A 58 -13.29 1.45 -22.58
N GLU A 59 -12.52 2.24 -23.30
CA GLU A 59 -12.86 2.72 -24.65
C GLU A 59 -11.58 3.10 -25.40
#